data_AF-A0AAJ1R7Q5-F1
#
_entry.id   AF-A0AAJ1R7Q5-F1
#
_cell.length_a   1.000
_cell.length_b   1.000
_cell.length_c   1.000
_cell.angle_alpha   90.00
_cell.angle_beta   90.00
_cell.angle_gamma   90.00
#
_symmetry.space_group_name_H-M   'P 1'
#
loop_
_entity.id
_entity.type
_entity.pdbx_description
1 polymer ?
#
loop_
_entity_poly.entity_id
_entity_poly.type
_entity_poly.pdbx_seq_one_letter_code
_entity_poly.pdbx_strand_id
1 'polypeptide(L)'
;VNSESHISEKVRSACQQLPNHELAQILLTILTEQRFVGRLPHFTVQHLCNKFSLTPRELSITLLPIAAAYSLAPISHFYVGAVAIGVSGN
;
A
#
# COMPACT_ATOMS: atom_id res chain seq x y z
N VAL A 1 -1.35 13.13 -24.92
CA VAL A 1 -2.44 12.46 -24.18
C VAL A 1 -1.80 11.55 -23.13
N ASN A 2 -1.19 12.13 -22.09
CA ASN A 2 -0.36 11.40 -21.13
C ASN A 2 -0.71 11.87 -19.71
N SER A 3 -1.61 11.17 -19.03
CA SER A 3 -1.88 11.42 -17.59
C SER A 3 -1.96 10.14 -16.74
N GLU A 4 -1.72 8.95 -17.31
CA GLU A 4 -1.86 7.69 -16.57
C GLU A 4 -0.57 7.20 -15.86
N SER A 5 0.57 7.92 -15.96
CA SER A 5 1.87 7.43 -15.40
C SER A 5 2.17 7.81 -13.94
N HIS A 6 1.32 8.53 -13.21
CA HIS A 6 1.73 9.14 -11.93
C HIS A 6 1.56 8.25 -10.68
N ILE A 7 0.57 7.37 -10.62
CA ILE A 7 0.29 6.64 -9.36
C ILE A 7 1.12 5.36 -9.20
N SER A 8 1.29 4.61 -10.29
CA SER A 8 2.07 3.37 -10.32
C SER A 8 3.54 3.61 -9.96
N GLU A 9 4.12 4.72 -10.43
CA GLU A 9 5.48 5.14 -10.09
C GLU A 9 5.59 5.54 -8.61
N LYS A 10 4.70 6.40 -8.10
CA LYS A 10 4.68 6.80 -6.69
C LYS A 10 4.54 5.60 -5.75
N VAL A 11 3.64 4.68 -6.06
CA VAL A 11 3.43 3.45 -5.27
C VAL A 11 4.65 2.54 -5.34
N ARG A 12 5.28 2.38 -6.51
CA ARG A 12 6.52 1.60 -6.67
C ARG A 12 7.65 2.16 -5.81
N SER A 13 7.85 3.48 -5.85
CA SER A 13 8.85 4.16 -5.01
C SER A 13 8.56 3.99 -3.52
N ALA A 14 7.29 4.10 -3.10
CA ALA A 14 6.90 3.88 -1.71
C ALA A 14 7.15 2.44 -1.25
N CYS A 15 6.85 1.44 -2.09
CA CYS A 15 7.18 0.04 -1.78
C CYS A 15 8.69 -0.16 -1.59
N GLN A 16 9.53 0.47 -2.43
CA GLN A 16 10.99 0.36 -2.33
C GLN A 16 11.57 0.94 -1.04
N GLN A 17 10.86 1.84 -0.38
CA GLN A 17 11.28 2.46 0.89
C GLN A 17 10.89 1.62 2.12
N LEU A 18 10.14 0.54 1.96
CA LEU A 18 9.82 -0.35 3.07
C LEU A 18 11.06 -1.11 3.56
N PRO A 19 11.23 -1.30 4.88
CA PRO A 19 12.40 -1.98 5.44
C PRO A 19 12.45 -3.47 5.10
N ASN A 20 11.30 -4.11 4.90
CA ASN A 20 11.21 -5.51 4.50
C ASN A 20 11.02 -5.59 2.97
N HIS A 21 12.11 -5.92 2.26
CA HIS A 21 12.11 -6.02 0.80
C HIS A 21 11.21 -7.14 0.26
N GLU A 22 11.08 -8.26 0.98
CA GLU A 22 10.20 -9.34 0.54
C GLU A 22 8.72 -8.93 0.62
N LEU A 23 8.32 -8.30 1.74
CA LEU A 23 6.99 -7.72 1.89
C LEU A 23 6.72 -6.67 0.79
N ALA A 24 7.69 -5.79 0.52
CA ALA A 24 7.58 -4.77 -0.52
C ALA A 24 7.31 -5.37 -1.91
N GLN A 25 8.02 -6.44 -2.29
CA GLN A 25 7.82 -7.10 -3.58
C GLN A 25 6.44 -7.74 -3.67
N ILE A 26 6.00 -8.45 -2.62
CA ILE A 26 4.67 -9.06 -2.60
C ILE A 26 3.57 -8.00 -2.71
N LEU A 27 3.68 -6.91 -1.93
CA LEU A 27 2.73 -5.80 -1.98
C LEU A 27 2.69 -5.15 -3.36
N LEU A 28 3.85 -4.92 -3.98
CA LEU A 28 3.93 -4.34 -5.32
C LEU A 28 3.26 -5.23 -6.36
N THR A 29 3.45 -6.55 -6.30
CA THR A 29 2.78 -7.51 -7.20
C THR A 29 1.27 -7.43 -7.04
N ILE A 30 0.77 -7.52 -5.81
CA ILE A 30 -0.67 -7.47 -5.51
C ILE A 30 -1.29 -6.13 -5.93
N LEU A 31 -0.60 -5.02 -5.68
CA LEU A 31 -1.03 -3.69 -6.09
C LEU A 31 -1.00 -3.53 -7.62
N THR A 32 -0.04 -4.14 -8.31
CA THR A 32 0.04 -4.10 -9.78
C THR A 32 -1.09 -4.90 -10.42
N GLU A 33 -1.38 -6.11 -9.93
CA GLU A 33 -2.45 -6.98 -10.45
C GLU A 33 -3.83 -6.33 -10.32
N GLN A 34 -4.07 -5.59 -9.24
CA GLN A 34 -5.32 -4.84 -9.04
C GLN A 34 -5.33 -3.46 -9.74
N ARG A 35 -4.33 -3.14 -10.58
CA ARG A 35 -4.19 -1.82 -11.21
C ARG A 35 -4.13 -0.65 -10.22
N PHE A 36 -3.42 -0.87 -9.12
CA PHE A 36 -3.16 0.10 -8.06
C PHE A 36 -4.43 0.65 -7.39
N VAL A 37 -5.51 -0.11 -7.28
CA VAL A 37 -6.74 0.35 -6.59
C VAL A 37 -6.54 0.64 -5.09
N GLY A 38 -5.47 0.12 -4.47
CA GLY A 38 -5.12 0.44 -3.08
C GLY A 38 -5.92 -0.35 -2.04
N ARG A 39 -6.37 -1.57 -2.38
CA ARG A 39 -7.12 -2.46 -1.49
C ARG A 39 -6.36 -3.76 -1.27
N LEU A 40 -6.42 -4.31 -0.06
CA LEU A 40 -5.95 -5.66 0.25
C LEU A 40 -7.14 -6.50 0.74
N PRO A 41 -7.48 -7.62 0.08
CA PRO A 41 -8.51 -8.53 0.59
C PRO A 41 -8.13 -9.13 1.95
N HIS A 42 -9.14 -9.49 2.76
CA HIS A 42 -8.91 -10.09 4.09
C HIS A 42 -7.96 -11.30 4.07
N PHE A 43 -8.11 -12.22 3.11
CA PHE A 43 -7.25 -13.40 3.01
C PHE A 43 -5.78 -13.02 2.73
N THR A 44 -5.55 -11.95 1.96
CA THR A 44 -4.22 -11.40 1.70
C THR A 44 -3.63 -10.81 2.96
N VAL A 45 -4.41 -10.02 3.70
CA VAL A 45 -3.99 -9.42 4.97
C VAL A 45 -3.57 -10.53 5.95
N GLN A 46 -4.38 -11.57 6.12
CA GLN A 46 -4.07 -12.70 6.98
C GLN A 46 -2.81 -13.45 6.54
N HIS A 47 -2.67 -13.71 5.23
CA HIS A 47 -1.48 -14.38 4.70
C HIS A 47 -0.20 -13.59 4.99
N LEU A 48 -0.21 -12.28 4.77
CA LEU A 48 0.91 -11.40 5.05
C LEU A 48 1.22 -11.34 6.54
N CYS A 49 0.19 -11.21 7.38
CA CYS A 49 0.33 -11.22 8.84
C CYS A 49 1.01 -12.50 9.33
N ASN A 50 0.54 -13.67 8.87
CA ASN A 50 1.13 -14.96 9.25
C ASN A 50 2.57 -15.12 8.74
N LYS A 51 2.83 -14.72 7.49
CA LYS A 51 4.15 -14.86 6.86
C LYS A 51 5.22 -14.00 7.54
N PHE A 52 4.86 -12.77 7.89
CA PHE A 52 5.81 -11.80 8.45
C PHE A 52 5.71 -11.67 9.98
N SER A 53 4.91 -12.51 10.63
CA SER A 53 4.66 -12.44 12.08
C SER A 53 4.20 -11.05 12.53
N LEU A 54 3.26 -10.46 11.78
CA LEU A 54 2.68 -9.14 12.05
C LEU A 54 1.21 -9.28 12.45
N THR A 55 0.73 -8.36 13.28
CA THR A 55 -0.70 -8.14 13.47
C THR A 55 -1.27 -7.29 12.34
N PRO A 56 -2.59 -7.34 12.06
CA PRO A 56 -3.22 -6.46 11.06
C PRO A 56 -2.97 -4.96 11.33
N ARG A 57 -2.84 -4.58 12.60
CA ARG A 57 -2.53 -3.21 13.01
C ARG A 57 -1.09 -2.81 12.70
N GLU A 58 -0.13 -3.69 12.93
CA GLU A 58 1.27 -3.42 12.56
C GLU A 58 1.46 -3.38 11.05
N LEU A 59 0.74 -4.26 10.33
CA LEU A 59 0.70 -4.21 8.88
C LEU A 59 0.10 -2.88 8.38
N SER A 60 -1.00 -2.40 8.97
CA SER A 60 -1.61 -1.13 8.54
C SER A 60 -0.69 0.08 8.74
N ILE A 61 0.08 0.12 9.84
CA ILE A 61 1.11 1.13 10.08
C ILE A 61 2.21 1.05 9.02
N THR A 62 2.67 -0.17 8.71
CA THR A 62 3.70 -0.43 7.69
C THR A 62 3.24 0.04 6.31
N LEU A 63 1.94 -0.03 6.02
CA LEU A 63 1.36 0.37 4.73
C LEU A 63 1.15 1.89 4.58
N LEU A 64 1.32 2.70 5.63
CA LEU A 64 1.06 4.15 5.58
C LEU A 64 1.86 4.89 4.49
N PRO A 65 3.16 4.61 4.24
CA PRO A 65 3.90 5.27 3.16
C PRO A 65 3.31 4.97 1.78
N ILE A 66 2.83 3.73 1.58
CA ILE A 66 2.16 3.34 0.33
C ILE A 66 0.82 4.05 0.21
N ALA A 67 0.04 4.13 1.30
CA ALA A 67 -1.23 4.87 1.31
C ALA A 67 -1.01 6.36 0.98
N ALA A 68 0.05 6.98 1.49
CA ALA A 68 0.37 8.39 1.23
C ALA A 68 0.72 8.65 -0.25
N ALA A 69 1.26 7.66 -0.97
CA ALA A 69 1.55 7.75 -2.41
C ALA A 69 0.30 8.04 -3.26
N TYR A 70 -0.88 7.68 -2.75
CA TYR A 70 -2.18 7.95 -3.36
C TYR A 70 -2.65 9.40 -3.21
N SER A 71 -2.06 10.18 -2.30
CA SER A 71 -2.43 11.57 -2.10
C SER A 71 -2.23 12.41 -3.37
N LEU A 72 -3.20 13.29 -3.62
CA LEU A 72 -3.13 14.37 -4.60
C LEU A 72 -3.15 15.71 -3.84
N ALA A 73 -1.95 16.21 -3.51
CA ALA A 73 -1.77 17.44 -2.72
C ALA A 73 -0.92 18.48 -3.49
N PRO A 74 -1.42 19.04 -4.60
CA PRO A 74 -0.63 19.94 -5.46
C PRO A 74 -0.32 21.30 -4.85
N ILE A 75 -1.03 21.70 -3.78
CA ILE A 75 -0.84 23.00 -3.12
C ILE A 75 0.05 22.85 -1.88
N SER A 76 -0.32 21.96 -0.96
CA SER A 76 0.38 21.82 0.32
C SER A 76 1.68 21.02 0.21
N HIS A 77 1.81 20.17 -0.83
CA HIS A 77 2.86 19.16 -0.92
C HIS A 77 2.95 18.25 0.33
N PHE A 78 1.88 18.18 1.12
CA PHE A 78 1.77 17.37 2.32
C PHE A 78 0.95 16.12 2.02
N TYR A 79 1.63 15.01 1.76
CA TYR A 79 1.01 13.76 1.32
C TYR A 79 0.58 12.91 2.52
N VAL A 80 -0.73 12.76 2.71
CA VAL A 80 -1.31 12.00 3.82
C VAL A 80 -1.91 10.70 3.30
N GLY A 81 -1.63 9.60 3.99
CA GLY A 81 -2.21 8.28 3.75
C GLY A 81 -3.00 7.80 4.96
N ALA A 82 -4.05 7.02 4.71
CA ALA A 82 -4.81 6.34 5.75
C ALA A 82 -5.10 4.90 5.31
N VAL A 83 -5.19 3.99 6.29
CA VAL A 83 -5.57 2.60 6.07
C VAL A 83 -6.81 2.33 6.92
N ALA A 84 -7.92 2.00 6.28
CA ALA A 84 -9.13 1.57 6.94
C ALA A 84 -9.17 0.04 6.99
N ILE A 85 -9.61 -0.53 8.11
CA ILE A 85 -9.86 -1.96 8.26
C ILE A 85 -11.37 -2.11 8.47
N GLY A 86 -12.06 -2.66 7.49
CA GLY A 86 -13.49 -2.93 7.55
C GLY A 86 -13.80 -4.02 8.58
N VAL A 87 -15.03 -4.02 9.09
CA VAL A 87 -15.50 -5.07 10.02
C VAL A 87 -15.47 -6.48 9.41
N SER A 88 -15.49 -6.59 8.08
CA SER A 88 -15.29 -7.83 7.34
C SER A 88 -13.82 -8.27 7.26
N GLY A 89 -12.89 -7.47 7.78
CA GLY A 89 -11.45 -7.71 7.77
C GLY A 89 -10.73 -7.32 6.47
N ASN A 90 -11.40 -6.59 5.56
CA ASN A 90 -10.78 -5.97 4.38
C ASN A 90 -10.10 -4.65 4.72
#